data_AF-A0A167K657-F1
#
_entry.id   AF-A0A167K657-F1
#
_cell.length_a   1.000
_cell.length_b   1.000
_cell.length_c   1.000
_cell.angle_alpha   90.00
_cell.angle_beta   90.00
_cell.angle_gamma   90.00
#
_symmetry.space_group_name_H-M   'P 1'
#
loop_
_entity.id
_entity.type
_entity.pdbx_description
1 polymer ?
#
loop_
_entity_poly.entity_id
_entity_poly.type
_entity_poly.pdbx_seq_one_letter_code
_entity_poly.pdbx_strand_id
1 'polypeptide(L)'
;MLFFIGIVPILFAYVYQFFDFEIVEISDKGYLELNEEEIIIDHQKLIRYEEITDFDVKLIAFYNQKINLAYRMPTERRSLGLSNGIKITTDSQKIILNFKLENSTHQRKLEEVIKQLVINDKLKNIDAKKLIHLIPTRFKKSEDYKDYVIKQIVANRINCTEGLLLHGYNSDKEAKELRKKYCG
;
A
#
# COMPACT_ATOMS: atom_id res chain seq x y z
N MET A 1 51.94 -6.29 -9.65
CA MET A 1 51.50 -7.29 -8.65
C MET A 1 50.67 -6.67 -7.51
N LEU A 2 50.99 -5.45 -7.03
CA LEU A 2 50.22 -4.74 -5.99
C LEU A 2 48.77 -4.34 -6.39
N PHE A 3 48.51 -4.03 -7.67
CA PHE A 3 47.16 -3.68 -8.14
C PHE A 3 46.13 -4.81 -8.00
N PHE A 4 46.55 -6.07 -8.14
CA PHE A 4 45.65 -7.23 -8.00
C PHE A 4 45.21 -7.45 -6.54
N ILE A 5 46.05 -7.08 -5.57
CA ILE A 5 45.76 -7.25 -4.14
C ILE A 5 44.65 -6.27 -3.70
N GLY A 6 44.56 -5.08 -4.30
CA GLY A 6 43.50 -4.10 -4.00
C GLY A 6 42.15 -4.41 -4.65
N ILE A 7 42.12 -5.10 -5.79
CA ILE A 7 40.87 -5.43 -6.51
C ILE A 7 40.09 -6.55 -5.80
N VAL A 8 40.79 -7.51 -5.22
CA VAL A 8 40.18 -8.65 -4.51
C VAL A 8 39.22 -8.22 -3.39
N PRO A 9 39.62 -7.38 -2.40
CA PRO A 9 38.71 -6.95 -1.35
C PRO A 9 37.53 -6.11 -1.87
N ILE A 10 37.71 -5.35 -2.96
CA ILE A 10 36.61 -4.61 -3.61
C ILE A 10 35.59 -5.58 -4.20
N LEU A 11 36.05 -6.63 -4.89
CA LEU A 11 35.16 -7.66 -5.44
C LEU A 11 34.44 -8.44 -4.33
N PHE A 12 35.14 -8.77 -3.24
CA PHE A 12 34.52 -9.43 -2.08
C PHE A 12 33.47 -8.55 -1.41
N ALA A 13 33.77 -7.28 -1.15
CA ALA A 13 32.80 -6.33 -0.60
C ALA A 13 31.58 -6.17 -1.53
N TYR A 14 31.83 -6.05 -2.84
CA TYR A 14 30.78 -5.96 -3.85
C TYR A 14 29.87 -7.18 -3.83
N VAL A 15 30.42 -8.41 -3.74
CA VAL A 15 29.64 -9.66 -3.65
C VAL A 15 28.91 -9.78 -2.31
N TYR A 16 29.57 -9.42 -1.21
CA TYR A 16 28.98 -9.48 0.14
C TYR A 16 27.72 -8.61 0.23
N GLN A 17 27.76 -7.42 -0.38
CA GLN A 17 26.62 -6.49 -0.39
C GLN A 17 25.37 -7.02 -1.11
N PHE A 18 25.47 -8.07 -1.94
CA PHE A 18 24.29 -8.78 -2.48
C PHE A 18 23.54 -9.60 -1.42
N PHE A 19 24.21 -9.94 -0.33
CA PHE A 19 23.65 -10.68 0.80
C PHE A 19 23.29 -9.77 1.97
N ASP A 20 23.70 -8.49 1.92
CA ASP A 20 23.38 -7.51 2.94
C ASP A 20 21.89 -7.11 2.96
N PHE A 21 21.46 -6.79 4.16
CA PHE A 21 20.14 -6.31 4.49
C PHE A 21 20.13 -4.79 4.63
N GLU A 22 18.98 -4.16 4.35
CA GLU A 22 18.77 -2.72 4.50
C GLU A 22 19.34 -2.18 5.83
N ILE A 23 20.11 -1.11 5.77
CA ILE A 23 20.60 -0.41 6.97
C ILE A 23 19.46 0.45 7.50
N VAL A 24 19.12 0.27 8.78
CA VAL A 24 18.09 1.04 9.49
C VAL A 24 18.73 1.67 10.72
N GLU A 25 18.75 3.00 10.77
CA GLU A 25 19.48 3.73 11.81
C GLU A 25 18.75 3.78 13.15
N ILE A 26 17.43 3.55 13.21
CA ILE A 26 16.64 3.61 14.44
C ILE A 26 15.43 2.65 14.33
N SER A 27 15.18 1.81 15.35
CA SER A 27 13.94 1.06 15.47
C SER A 27 13.38 1.12 16.89
N ASP A 28 12.33 1.90 17.09
CA ASP A 28 11.45 1.76 18.25
C ASP A 28 10.46 0.63 18.00
N LYS A 29 10.08 -0.09 19.06
CA LYS A 29 9.04 -1.11 19.01
C LYS A 29 7.71 -0.47 19.42
N GLY A 30 6.72 -0.61 18.56
CA GLY A 30 5.35 -0.17 18.82
C GLY A 30 4.33 -1.24 18.42
N TYR A 31 3.07 -0.93 18.68
CA TYR A 31 1.93 -1.76 18.33
C TYR A 31 0.98 -0.99 17.40
N LEU A 32 0.53 -1.64 16.34
CA LEU A 32 -0.48 -1.11 15.42
C LEU A 32 -1.50 -2.20 15.15
N GLU A 33 -2.76 -1.89 15.42
CA GLU A 33 -3.89 -2.77 15.13
C GLU A 33 -4.95 -2.01 14.33
N LEU A 34 -5.47 -2.67 13.30
CA LEU A 34 -6.59 -2.19 12.49
C LEU A 34 -7.75 -3.13 12.80
N ASN A 35 -8.71 -2.66 13.60
CA ASN A 35 -9.91 -3.44 13.95
C ASN A 35 -11.10 -3.02 13.05
N GLU A 36 -12.32 -3.36 13.45
CA GLU A 36 -13.53 -3.10 12.65
C GLU A 36 -13.97 -1.62 12.61
N GLU A 37 -13.56 -0.80 13.59
CA GLU A 37 -14.07 0.57 13.77
C GLU A 37 -12.95 1.63 13.88
N GLU A 38 -11.76 1.22 14.30
CA GLU A 38 -10.67 2.10 14.65
C GLU A 38 -9.28 1.50 14.39
N ILE A 39 -8.30 2.40 14.40
CA ILE A 39 -6.88 2.08 14.41
C ILE A 39 -6.35 2.34 15.82
N ILE A 40 -5.72 1.33 16.40
CA ILE A 40 -5.11 1.38 17.72
C ILE A 40 -3.59 1.47 17.57
N ILE A 41 -2.99 2.49 18.17
CA ILE A 41 -1.54 2.71 18.18
C ILE A 41 -1.05 2.64 19.63
N ASP A 42 -0.06 1.78 19.87
CA ASP A 42 0.61 1.54 21.16
C ASP A 42 -0.36 1.29 22.33
N HIS A 43 -1.52 0.69 22.04
CA HIS A 43 -2.62 0.42 22.99
C HIS A 43 -3.15 1.64 23.74
N GLN A 44 -2.82 2.85 23.31
CA GLN A 44 -3.18 4.10 23.99
C GLN A 44 -3.98 5.03 23.08
N LYS A 45 -3.59 5.11 21.82
CA LYS A 45 -4.16 6.06 20.88
C LYS A 45 -5.14 5.35 19.97
N LEU A 46 -6.40 5.75 20.07
CA LEU A 46 -7.51 5.24 19.28
C LEU A 46 -7.88 6.28 18.22
N ILE A 47 -8.01 5.86 16.98
CA ILE A 47 -8.42 6.70 15.85
C ILE A 47 -9.55 6.01 15.12
N ARG A 48 -10.76 6.53 15.27
CA ARG A 48 -11.93 5.99 14.56
C ARG A 48 -11.80 6.25 13.06
N TYR A 49 -12.20 5.28 12.24
CA TYR A 49 -12.12 5.45 10.77
C TYR A 49 -12.92 6.65 10.27
N GLU A 50 -14.00 7.01 10.96
CA GLU A 50 -14.82 8.18 10.66
C GLU A 50 -14.08 9.51 10.86
N GLU A 51 -12.99 9.55 11.62
CA GLU A 51 -12.21 10.78 11.84
C GLU A 51 -11.09 10.97 10.80
N ILE A 52 -10.87 9.96 9.95
CA ILE A 52 -9.74 9.94 9.02
C ILE A 52 -10.11 10.68 7.73
N THR A 53 -9.31 11.70 7.41
CA THR A 53 -9.47 12.54 6.19
C THR A 53 -8.46 12.20 5.10
N ASP A 54 -7.33 11.58 5.45
CA ASP A 54 -6.36 11.04 4.47
C ASP A 54 -5.70 9.79 5.06
N PHE A 55 -5.61 8.73 4.25
CA PHE A 55 -5.05 7.45 4.63
C PHE A 55 -4.17 6.95 3.48
N ASP A 56 -2.94 6.56 3.79
CA ASP A 56 -1.99 6.04 2.81
C ASP A 56 -1.17 4.89 3.40
N VAL A 57 -0.93 3.87 2.60
CA VAL A 57 -0.16 2.69 2.97
C VAL A 57 0.91 2.44 1.91
N LYS A 58 2.16 2.61 2.30
CA LYS A 58 3.33 2.37 1.47
C LYS A 58 3.90 1.00 1.79
N LEU A 59 3.71 0.06 0.87
CA LEU A 59 4.30 -1.29 0.93
C LEU A 59 5.56 -1.32 0.06
N ILE A 60 6.72 -1.45 0.69
CA ILE A 60 8.02 -1.53 0.01
C ILE A 60 8.44 -2.99 -0.15
N ALA A 61 8.64 -3.68 0.97
CA ALA A 61 9.13 -5.05 0.98
C ALA A 61 8.87 -5.70 2.34
N PHE A 62 8.70 -7.02 2.36
CA PHE A 62 8.76 -7.82 3.59
C PHE A 62 10.18 -8.35 3.84
N TYR A 63 10.43 -8.89 5.03
CA TYR A 63 11.71 -9.42 5.44
C TYR A 63 12.28 -10.41 4.43
N ASN A 64 13.56 -10.26 4.09
CA ASN A 64 14.31 -11.06 3.14
C ASN A 64 13.82 -10.96 1.67
N GLN A 65 12.83 -10.12 1.37
CA GLN A 65 12.45 -9.82 0.00
C GLN A 65 13.56 -9.01 -0.69
N LYS A 66 13.82 -9.32 -1.96
CA LYS A 66 14.77 -8.56 -2.76
C LYS A 66 14.24 -7.16 -3.04
N ILE A 67 15.01 -6.14 -2.69
CA ILE A 67 14.73 -4.75 -3.05
C ILE A 67 15.47 -4.44 -4.35
N ASN A 68 14.74 -3.95 -5.36
CA ASN A 68 15.32 -3.61 -6.65
C ASN A 68 15.42 -2.08 -6.76
N LEU A 69 16.50 -1.51 -6.22
CA LEU A 69 16.84 -0.10 -6.43
C LEU A 69 17.50 0.01 -7.80
N ALA A 70 16.69 0.30 -8.83
CA ALA A 70 17.21 0.54 -10.16
C ALA A 70 18.29 1.65 -10.12
N TYR A 71 19.45 1.38 -10.72
CA TYR A 71 20.53 2.35 -10.95
C TYR A 71 21.25 2.92 -9.72
N ARG A 72 21.70 2.08 -8.77
CA ARG A 72 22.75 2.48 -7.83
C ARG A 72 23.89 1.46 -7.81
N MET A 73 25.10 1.97 -7.53
CA MET A 73 26.31 1.27 -7.02
C MET A 73 25.92 0.22 -5.97
N PRO A 74 26.77 -0.76 -5.57
CA PRO A 74 26.26 -1.87 -4.76
C PRO A 74 25.54 -1.32 -3.51
N THR A 75 24.28 -1.72 -3.37
CA THR A 75 23.39 -1.39 -2.26
C THR A 75 22.84 -2.70 -1.70
N GLU A 76 22.40 -2.64 -0.46
CA GLU A 76 21.72 -3.71 0.23
C GLU A 76 20.58 -4.24 -0.65
N ARG A 77 20.55 -5.56 -0.86
CA ARG A 77 19.59 -6.19 -1.77
C ARG A 77 18.42 -6.84 -1.07
N ARG A 78 18.44 -6.96 0.25
CA ARG A 78 17.39 -7.63 1.03
C ARG A 78 16.78 -6.65 2.01
N SER A 79 15.46 -6.68 2.16
CA SER A 79 14.77 -5.86 3.16
C SER A 79 14.77 -6.55 4.52
N LEU A 80 14.82 -5.77 5.61
CA LEU A 80 14.44 -6.20 6.94
C LEU A 80 12.92 -6.16 7.13
N GLY A 81 12.20 -5.65 6.11
CA GLY A 81 10.76 -5.47 6.11
C GLY A 81 10.32 -4.23 6.85
N LEU A 82 11.23 -3.33 7.22
CA LEU A 82 10.95 -2.19 8.11
C LEU A 82 10.60 -0.90 7.37
N SER A 83 10.90 -0.85 6.07
CA SER A 83 10.69 0.34 5.24
C SER A 83 9.23 0.56 4.80
N ASN A 84 8.28 -0.25 5.30
CA ASN A 84 6.85 -0.04 5.02
C ASN A 84 6.30 1.06 5.92
N GLY A 85 5.31 1.80 5.43
CA GLY A 85 4.76 2.94 6.17
C GLY A 85 3.25 3.07 6.05
N ILE A 86 2.65 3.60 7.10
CA ILE A 86 1.24 3.99 7.16
C ILE A 86 1.17 5.47 7.55
N LYS A 87 0.35 6.23 6.83
CA LYS A 87 0.07 7.62 7.11
C LYS A 87 -1.41 7.77 7.37
N ILE A 88 -1.73 8.34 8.52
CA ILE A 88 -3.10 8.60 8.98
C ILE A 88 -3.21 10.09 9.25
N THR A 89 -4.15 10.75 8.59
CA THR A 89 -4.44 12.16 8.80
C THR A 89 -5.88 12.31 9.23
N THR A 90 -6.08 13.13 10.25
CA THR A 90 -7.36 13.57 10.79
C THR A 90 -7.36 15.10 10.78
N ASP A 91 -8.45 15.74 11.16
CA ASP A 91 -8.50 17.21 11.23
C ASP A 91 -7.53 17.80 12.27
N SER A 92 -7.23 17.07 13.34
CA SER A 92 -6.39 17.56 14.45
C SER A 92 -4.93 17.17 14.33
N GLN A 93 -4.62 16.07 13.63
CA GLN A 93 -3.28 15.49 13.63
C GLN A 93 -2.97 14.67 12.40
N LYS A 94 -1.66 14.58 12.12
CA LYS A 94 -1.06 13.72 11.12
C LYS A 94 -0.06 12.78 11.78
N ILE A 95 -0.21 11.49 11.51
CA ILE A 95 0.60 10.42 12.09
C ILE A 95 1.25 9.67 10.94
N ILE A 96 2.55 9.43 11.05
CA ILE A 96 3.32 8.63 10.11
C ILE A 96 4.05 7.59 10.95
N LEU A 97 3.81 6.32 10.65
CA LEU A 97 4.44 5.19 11.31
C LEU A 97 5.09 4.30 10.27
N ASN A 98 6.26 3.76 10.61
CA ASN A 98 6.82 2.64 9.87
C ASN A 98 6.43 1.34 10.56
N PHE A 99 6.30 0.26 9.80
CA PHE A 99 5.97 -1.05 10.35
C PHE A 99 6.71 -2.18 9.65
N LYS A 100 6.89 -3.27 10.40
CA LYS A 100 7.57 -4.46 9.90
C LYS A 100 6.61 -5.41 9.19
N LEU A 101 6.99 -5.89 8.01
CA LEU A 101 6.37 -7.06 7.39
C LEU A 101 7.35 -8.24 7.44
N GLU A 102 6.99 -9.29 8.16
CA GLU A 102 7.86 -10.47 8.33
C GLU A 102 7.87 -11.40 7.13
N ASN A 103 6.81 -11.42 6.34
CA ASN A 103 6.65 -12.35 5.22
C ASN A 103 5.53 -11.88 4.26
N SER A 104 5.43 -12.56 3.12
CA SER A 104 4.40 -12.31 2.12
C SER A 104 2.98 -12.55 2.62
N THR A 105 2.78 -13.43 3.61
CA THR A 105 1.46 -13.66 4.22
C THR A 105 1.00 -12.43 5.00
N HIS A 106 1.88 -11.77 5.75
CA HIS A 106 1.55 -10.53 6.46
C HIS A 106 1.17 -9.42 5.48
N GLN A 107 1.93 -9.26 4.41
CA GLN A 107 1.60 -8.31 3.35
C GLN A 107 0.21 -8.61 2.75
N ARG A 108 -0.05 -9.88 2.41
CA ARG A 108 -1.33 -10.28 1.80
C ARG A 108 -2.51 -10.04 2.72
N LYS A 109 -2.35 -10.28 4.04
CA LYS A 109 -3.38 -10.03 5.05
C LYS A 109 -3.66 -8.54 5.20
N LEU A 110 -2.62 -7.71 5.29
CA LEU A 110 -2.78 -6.25 5.38
C LEU A 110 -3.50 -5.70 4.15
N GLU A 111 -3.11 -6.14 2.96
CA GLU A 111 -3.77 -5.78 1.70
C GLU A 111 -5.25 -6.17 1.65
N GLU A 112 -5.62 -7.33 2.23
CA GLU A 112 -7.03 -7.74 2.34
C GLU A 112 -7.78 -6.85 3.34
N VAL A 113 -7.18 -6.55 4.50
CA VAL A 113 -7.77 -5.63 5.49
C VAL A 113 -8.02 -4.26 4.86
N ILE A 114 -7.05 -3.71 4.13
CA ILE A 114 -7.21 -2.43 3.42
C ILE A 114 -8.35 -2.50 2.40
N LYS A 115 -8.41 -3.58 1.59
CA LYS A 115 -9.53 -3.80 0.66
C LYS A 115 -10.86 -3.74 1.41
N GLN A 116 -10.99 -4.48 2.52
CA GLN A 116 -12.23 -4.56 3.29
C GLN A 116 -12.62 -3.20 3.91
N LEU A 117 -11.66 -2.45 4.45
CA LEU A 117 -11.92 -1.10 4.98
C LEU A 117 -12.49 -0.16 3.91
N VAL A 118 -11.97 -0.23 2.68
CA VAL A 118 -12.45 0.58 1.56
C VAL A 118 -13.82 0.11 1.09
N ILE A 119 -13.98 -1.19 0.79
CA ILE A 119 -15.24 -1.74 0.22
C ILE A 119 -16.41 -1.59 1.20
N ASN A 120 -16.16 -1.77 2.50
CA ASN A 120 -17.15 -1.60 3.56
C ASN A 120 -17.39 -0.13 3.94
N ASP A 121 -16.81 0.82 3.18
CA ASP A 121 -17.05 2.26 3.33
C ASP A 121 -16.76 2.75 4.76
N LYS A 122 -15.68 2.24 5.38
CA LYS A 122 -15.26 2.65 6.74
C LYS A 122 -14.55 4.01 6.71
N LEU A 123 -13.86 4.32 5.62
CA LEU A 123 -13.08 5.56 5.42
C LEU A 123 -13.88 6.65 4.70
N LYS A 124 -15.09 6.97 5.20
CA LYS A 124 -16.10 7.77 4.48
C LYS A 124 -15.64 9.19 4.13
N ASN A 125 -14.78 9.78 4.94
CA ASN A 125 -14.33 11.16 4.80
C ASN A 125 -13.16 11.35 3.82
N ILE A 126 -12.68 10.27 3.21
CA ILE A 126 -11.64 10.31 2.19
C ILE A 126 -12.27 10.42 0.79
N ASP A 127 -11.60 11.14 -0.10
CA ASP A 127 -11.97 11.20 -1.51
C ASP A 127 -12.05 9.79 -2.13
N ALA A 128 -13.12 9.53 -2.89
CA ALA A 128 -13.40 8.19 -3.41
C ALA A 128 -12.33 7.70 -4.40
N LYS A 129 -11.67 8.61 -5.13
CA LYS A 129 -10.58 8.23 -6.04
C LYS A 129 -9.36 7.77 -5.25
N LYS A 130 -8.99 8.51 -4.20
CA LYS A 130 -7.91 8.09 -3.28
C LYS A 130 -8.20 6.72 -2.69
N LEU A 131 -9.44 6.48 -2.24
CA LEU A 131 -9.86 5.18 -1.72
C LEU A 131 -9.68 4.03 -2.73
N ILE A 132 -10.04 4.24 -4.00
CA ILE A 132 -9.83 3.23 -5.05
C ILE A 132 -8.34 2.94 -5.28
N HIS A 133 -7.47 3.95 -5.15
CA HIS A 133 -6.04 3.76 -5.27
C HIS A 133 -5.42 2.98 -4.11
N LEU A 134 -6.05 3.00 -2.92
CA LEU A 134 -5.63 2.16 -1.79
C LEU A 134 -5.89 0.68 -2.03
N ILE A 135 -6.87 0.33 -2.88
CA ILE A 135 -7.16 -1.08 -3.19
C ILE A 135 -6.02 -1.66 -4.04
N PRO A 136 -5.34 -2.72 -3.56
CA PRO A 136 -4.25 -3.35 -4.30
C PRO A 136 -4.68 -3.83 -5.69
N THR A 137 -3.81 -3.66 -6.67
CA THR A 137 -4.09 -3.93 -8.10
C THR A 137 -4.62 -5.35 -8.35
N ARG A 138 -4.16 -6.34 -7.57
CA ARG A 138 -4.63 -7.73 -7.67
C ARG A 138 -6.13 -7.91 -7.43
N PHE A 139 -6.76 -7.00 -6.69
CA PHE A 139 -8.19 -7.05 -6.39
C PHE A 139 -9.07 -6.28 -7.39
N LYS A 140 -8.48 -5.49 -8.29
CA LYS A 140 -9.23 -4.65 -9.24
C LYS A 140 -10.05 -5.42 -10.27
N LYS A 141 -9.88 -6.75 -10.35
CA LYS A 141 -10.68 -7.64 -11.20
C LYS A 141 -11.80 -8.36 -10.44
N SER A 142 -11.84 -8.25 -9.11
CA SER A 142 -12.87 -8.89 -8.29
C SER A 142 -14.24 -8.23 -8.48
N GLU A 143 -15.31 -9.00 -8.28
CA GLU A 143 -16.68 -8.49 -8.32
C GLU A 143 -16.91 -7.45 -7.23
N ASP A 144 -16.49 -7.71 -5.98
CA ASP A 144 -16.61 -6.75 -4.88
C ASP A 144 -16.02 -5.37 -5.22
N TYR A 145 -14.86 -5.35 -5.90
CA TYR A 145 -14.23 -4.12 -6.34
C TYR A 145 -15.08 -3.40 -7.38
N LYS A 146 -15.56 -4.13 -8.39
CA LYS A 146 -16.39 -3.57 -9.46
C LYS A 146 -17.67 -2.98 -8.89
N ASP A 147 -18.33 -3.71 -8.00
CA ASP A 147 -19.56 -3.28 -7.32
C ASP A 147 -19.31 -2.03 -6.46
N TYR A 148 -18.18 -1.98 -5.74
CA TYR A 148 -17.79 -0.79 -5.01
C TYR A 148 -17.61 0.41 -5.95
N VAL A 149 -16.90 0.26 -7.08
CA VAL A 149 -16.72 1.36 -8.04
C VAL A 149 -18.06 1.84 -8.59
N ILE A 150 -18.98 0.93 -8.95
CA ILE A 150 -20.35 1.31 -9.37
C ILE A 150 -21.08 2.08 -8.28
N LYS A 151 -21.01 1.63 -7.02
CA LYS A 151 -21.60 2.33 -5.87
C LYS A 151 -21.08 3.77 -5.77
N GLN A 152 -19.78 4.00 -5.99
CA GLN A 152 -19.19 5.34 -5.97
C GLN A 152 -19.63 6.22 -7.17
N ILE A 153 -19.83 5.62 -8.36
CA ILE A 153 -20.38 6.33 -9.53
C ILE A 153 -21.82 6.78 -9.25
N VAL A 154 -22.67 5.86 -8.79
CA VAL A 154 -24.09 6.14 -8.50
C VAL A 154 -24.24 7.18 -7.38
N ALA A 155 -23.34 7.17 -6.40
CA ALA A 155 -23.29 8.18 -5.34
C ALA A 155 -22.72 9.53 -5.79
N ASN A 156 -22.40 9.71 -7.08
CA ASN A 156 -21.75 10.90 -7.65
C ASN A 156 -20.43 11.29 -6.96
N ARG A 157 -19.75 10.33 -6.33
CA ARG A 157 -18.43 10.55 -5.70
C ARG A 157 -17.29 10.44 -6.72
N ILE A 158 -17.56 9.84 -7.88
CA ILE A 158 -16.62 9.71 -9.00
C ILE A 158 -17.36 10.02 -10.30
N ASN A 159 -16.69 10.72 -11.22
CA ASN A 159 -17.24 10.95 -12.55
C ASN A 159 -17.48 9.61 -13.27
N CYS A 160 -18.64 9.45 -13.90
CA CYS A 160 -19.00 8.25 -14.65
C CYS A 160 -17.87 7.73 -15.57
N THR A 161 -17.31 8.59 -16.42
CA THR A 161 -16.33 8.15 -17.42
C THR A 161 -15.08 7.57 -16.74
N GLU A 162 -14.59 8.27 -15.73
CA GLU A 162 -13.42 7.85 -14.94
C GLU A 162 -13.72 6.59 -14.11
N GLY A 163 -14.89 6.54 -13.48
CA GLY A 163 -15.34 5.38 -12.72
C GLY A 163 -15.47 4.13 -13.59
N LEU A 164 -16.01 4.24 -14.80
CA LEU A 164 -16.10 3.11 -15.73
C LEU A 164 -14.72 2.64 -16.21
N LEU A 165 -13.77 3.54 -16.40
CA LEU A 165 -12.37 3.17 -16.66
C LEU A 165 -11.76 2.42 -15.46
N LEU A 166 -12.04 2.86 -14.23
CA LEU A 166 -11.56 2.22 -13.01
C LEU A 166 -12.23 0.86 -12.76
N HIS A 167 -13.50 0.69 -13.14
CA HIS A 167 -14.23 -0.58 -13.07
C HIS A 167 -13.59 -1.66 -13.97
N GLY A 168 -13.12 -1.24 -15.15
CA GLY A 168 -12.56 -2.13 -16.17
C GLY A 168 -13.65 -2.92 -16.90
N TYR A 169 -13.85 -2.61 -18.18
CA TYR A 169 -14.74 -3.31 -19.10
C TYR A 169 -13.94 -3.97 -20.23
N ASN A 170 -14.47 -5.05 -20.80
CA ASN A 170 -13.77 -5.86 -21.79
C ASN A 170 -14.08 -5.44 -23.24
N SER A 171 -15.12 -4.62 -23.45
CA SER A 171 -15.50 -4.15 -24.78
C SER A 171 -16.22 -2.80 -24.75
N ASP A 172 -16.20 -2.09 -25.88
CA ASP A 172 -16.95 -0.84 -26.05
C ASP A 172 -18.46 -1.02 -25.90
N LYS A 173 -18.97 -2.22 -26.24
CA LYS A 173 -20.38 -2.55 -26.06
C LYS A 173 -20.75 -2.60 -24.58
N GLU A 174 -19.95 -3.31 -23.79
CA GLU A 174 -20.10 -3.37 -22.32
C GLU A 174 -20.00 -1.98 -21.70
N ALA A 175 -19.04 -1.16 -22.14
CA ALA A 175 -18.90 0.22 -21.68
C ALA A 175 -20.15 1.07 -21.93
N LYS A 176 -20.76 0.95 -23.13
CA LYS A 176 -21.99 1.66 -23.49
C LYS A 176 -23.18 1.20 -22.63
N GLU A 177 -23.29 -0.10 -22.38
CA GLU A 177 -24.34 -0.67 -21.52
C GLU A 177 -24.21 -0.19 -20.08
N LEU A 178 -23.00 -0.24 -19.50
CA LEU A 178 -22.72 0.25 -18.15
C LEU A 178 -22.99 1.76 -18.03
N ARG A 179 -22.56 2.55 -19.01
CA ARG A 179 -22.81 3.99 -19.04
C ARG A 179 -24.30 4.31 -19.08
N LYS A 180 -25.07 3.60 -19.91
CA LYS A 180 -26.53 3.77 -19.98
C LYS A 180 -27.20 3.38 -18.65
N LYS A 181 -26.68 2.37 -17.95
CA LYS A 181 -27.26 1.84 -16.73
C LYS A 181 -26.99 2.72 -15.50
N TYR A 182 -25.79 3.28 -15.39
CA TYR A 182 -25.32 3.91 -14.13
C TYR A 182 -25.01 5.40 -14.23
N CYS A 183 -25.06 5.99 -15.44
CA CYS A 183 -24.64 7.37 -15.66
C CYS A 183 -25.71 8.23 -16.34
N GLY A 184 -26.98 7.86 -16.17
CA GLY A 184 -28.15 8.60 -16.67
C GLY A 184 -28.33 9.95 -15.99
#